data_AF-A0A512DZJ9-F1
#
_entry.id   AF-A0A512DZJ9-F1
#
_cell.length_a   1.000
_cell.length_b   1.000
_cell.length_c   1.000
_cell.angle_alpha   90.00
_cell.angle_beta   90.00
_cell.angle_gamma   90.00
#
_symmetry.space_group_name_H-M   'P 1'
#
loop_
_entity.id
_entity.type
_entity.pdbx_description
1 polymer ?
#
loop_
_entity_poly.entity_id
_entity_poly.type
_entity_poly.pdbx_seq_one_letter_code
_entity_poly.pdbx_strand_id
1 'polypeptide(L)'
;METLVAFTVGVMAAGSVYLLLSHNLVRVLFGLILLSNAANFVIFAAGGMTEGLPPLIGLGEKALTGVYSNPLPQALILTAIVISFGLLAFALVLVYRGYQELGTVDSDRMRLAEPPHPDQDIPEPEEPGRLHVRDASRRVENLGSPQS
;
A
#
# COMPACT_ATOMS: atom_id res chain seq x y z
N MET A 1 -2.68 -31.52 1.99
CA MET A 1 -2.07 -30.26 1.47
C MET A 1 -2.96 -29.06 1.77
N GLU A 2 -4.29 -29.26 1.81
CA GLU A 2 -5.25 -28.19 2.06
C GLU A 2 -5.06 -27.48 3.39
N THR A 3 -4.72 -28.20 4.47
CA THR A 3 -4.54 -27.59 5.81
C THR A 3 -3.41 -26.57 5.84
N LEU A 4 -2.30 -26.83 5.15
CA LEU A 4 -1.16 -25.92 5.07
C LEU A 4 -1.54 -24.66 4.29
N VAL A 5 -2.26 -24.81 3.17
CA VAL A 5 -2.75 -23.68 2.38
C VAL A 5 -3.77 -22.86 3.16
N ALA A 6 -4.69 -23.50 3.89
CA ALA A 6 -5.64 -22.79 4.74
C ALA A 6 -4.94 -21.93 5.81
N PHE A 7 -3.91 -22.46 6.46
CA PHE A 7 -3.13 -21.71 7.45
C PHE A 7 -2.35 -20.56 6.80
N THR A 8 -1.75 -20.81 5.63
CA THR A 8 -1.02 -19.80 4.86
C THR A 8 -1.93 -18.63 4.45
N VAL A 9 -3.10 -18.94 3.89
CA VAL A 9 -4.12 -17.93 3.54
C VAL A 9 -4.56 -17.17 4.77
N GLY A 10 -4.79 -17.84 5.90
CA GLY A 10 -5.17 -17.20 7.16
C GLY A 10 -4.13 -16.18 7.63
N VAL A 11 -2.85 -16.54 7.62
CA VAL A 11 -1.75 -15.64 8.00
C VAL A 11 -1.62 -14.48 7.01
N MET A 12 -1.71 -14.74 5.71
CA MET A 12 -1.65 -13.69 4.68
C MET A 12 -2.83 -12.71 4.80
N ALA A 13 -4.04 -13.22 5.01
CA ALA A 13 -5.23 -12.40 5.20
C ALA A 13 -5.11 -11.54 6.46
N ALA A 14 -4.72 -12.13 7.60
CA ALA A 14 -4.49 -11.40 8.84
C ALA A 14 -3.43 -10.30 8.67
N GLY A 15 -2.29 -10.64 8.04
CA GLY A 15 -1.23 -9.67 7.73
C GLY A 15 -1.70 -8.56 6.79
N SER A 16 -2.51 -8.87 5.78
CA SER A 16 -3.03 -7.87 4.85
C SER A 16 -3.99 -6.90 5.54
N VAL A 17 -4.90 -7.41 6.39
CA VAL A 17 -5.84 -6.57 7.14
C VAL A 17 -5.07 -5.68 8.11
N TYR A 18 -4.07 -6.23 8.81
CA TYR A 18 -3.20 -5.45 9.70
C TYR A 18 -2.51 -4.29 8.97
N LEU A 19 -1.97 -4.52 7.77
CA LEU A 19 -1.32 -3.48 6.98
C LEU A 19 -2.32 -2.46 6.42
N LEU A 20 -3.52 -2.89 6.03
CA LEU A 20 -4.59 -2.00 5.55
C LEU A 20 -5.08 -1.03 6.63
N LEU A 21 -5.01 -1.41 7.90
CA LEU A 21 -5.38 -0.56 9.04
C LEU A 21 -4.27 0.42 9.45
N SER A 22 -3.16 0.47 8.73
CA SER A 22 -2.06 1.38 9.09
C SER A 22 -2.31 2.81 8.60
N HIS A 23 -1.82 3.79 9.37
CA HIS A 23 -1.83 5.21 9.00
C HIS A 23 -0.88 5.54 7.83
N ASN A 24 0.07 4.65 7.53
CA ASN A 24 1.06 4.87 6.48
C ASN A 24 0.56 4.30 5.16
N LEU A 25 0.28 5.16 4.17
CA LEU A 25 -0.27 4.74 2.88
C LEU A 25 0.62 3.75 2.11
N VAL A 26 1.94 3.79 2.31
CA VAL A 26 2.85 2.79 1.69
C VAL A 26 2.61 1.40 2.29
N ARG A 27 2.39 1.32 3.61
CA ARG A 27 2.01 0.06 4.26
C ARG A 27 0.64 -0.42 3.79
N VAL A 28 -0.31 0.47 3.55
CA VAL A 28 -1.61 0.13 2.94
C VAL A 28 -1.42 -0.49 1.55
N LEU A 29 -0.53 0.05 0.70
CA LEU A 29 -0.22 -0.54 -0.61
C LEU A 29 0.35 -1.97 -0.48
N PHE A 30 1.25 -2.21 0.47
CA PHE A 30 1.72 -3.58 0.77
C PHE A 30 0.61 -4.49 1.28
N GLY A 31 -0.34 -3.96 2.06
CA GLY A 31 -1.54 -4.66 2.48
C GLY A 31 -2.40 -5.10 1.29
N LEU A 32 -2.60 -4.23 0.29
CA LEU A 32 -3.31 -4.56 -0.94
C LEU A 32 -2.59 -5.66 -1.74
N ILE A 33 -1.26 -5.57 -1.89
CA ILE A 33 -0.46 -6.61 -2.56
C ILE A 33 -0.64 -7.95 -1.86
N LEU A 34 -0.52 -7.98 -0.53
CA LEU A 34 -0.64 -9.20 0.24
C LEU A 34 -2.06 -9.79 0.17
N LEU A 35 -3.08 -8.94 0.22
CA LEU A 35 -4.49 -9.34 0.07
C LEU A 35 -4.76 -9.95 -1.31
N SER A 36 -4.28 -9.32 -2.38
CA SER A 36 -4.41 -9.85 -3.75
C SER A 36 -3.76 -11.23 -3.88
N ASN A 37 -2.60 -11.45 -3.27
CA ASN A 37 -1.96 -12.77 -3.25
C ASN A 37 -2.79 -13.78 -2.44
N ALA A 38 -3.33 -13.40 -1.28
CA ALA A 38 -4.20 -14.26 -0.49
C ALA A 38 -5.46 -14.68 -1.28
N ALA A 39 -6.08 -13.74 -2.00
CA ALA A 39 -7.23 -14.02 -2.87
C ALA A 39 -6.88 -15.02 -3.99
N ASN A 40 -5.71 -14.89 -4.63
CA ASN A 40 -5.24 -15.86 -5.62
C ASN A 40 -5.07 -17.26 -5.03
N PHE A 41 -4.55 -17.37 -3.80
CA PHE A 41 -4.44 -18.67 -3.10
C PHE A 41 -5.81 -19.28 -2.75
N VAL A 42 -6.81 -18.45 -2.39
CA VAL A 42 -8.19 -18.93 -2.15
C VAL A 42 -8.79 -19.50 -3.43
N ILE A 43 -8.63 -18.81 -4.57
CA ILE A 43 -9.11 -19.30 -5.87
C ILE A 43 -8.39 -20.61 -6.24
N PHE A 44 -7.08 -20.67 -6.01
CA PHE A 44 -6.30 -21.90 -6.25
C PHE A 44 -6.83 -23.07 -5.41
N ALA A 45 -7.05 -22.87 -4.12
CA ALA A 45 -7.57 -23.90 -3.22
C ALA A 45 -8.99 -24.38 -3.61
N ALA A 46 -9.84 -23.47 -4.10
CA ALA A 46 -11.19 -23.80 -4.58
C ALA A 46 -11.18 -24.71 -5.83
N GLY A 47 -10.07 -24.78 -6.55
CA GLY A 47 -9.89 -25.58 -7.76
C GLY A 47 -9.72 -27.07 -7.57
N GLY A 48 -9.50 -27.51 -6.33
CA GLY A 48 -9.02 -28.85 -6.02
C GLY A 48 -7.50 -28.93 -6.22
N MET A 49 -6.78 -29.32 -5.17
CA MET A 49 -5.31 -29.42 -5.15
C MET A 49 -4.80 -30.81 -5.59
N THR A 50 -5.61 -31.55 -6.35
CA THR A 50 -5.23 -32.86 -6.88
C THR A 50 -4.14 -32.68 -7.92
N GLU A 51 -3.03 -33.40 -7.77
CA GLU A 51 -1.98 -33.42 -8.79
C GLU A 51 -2.53 -34.03 -10.08
N GLY A 52 -2.59 -33.21 -11.13
CA GLY A 52 -2.99 -33.62 -12.47
C GLY A 52 -2.11 -32.96 -13.51
N LEU A 53 -2.05 -33.56 -14.69
CA LEU A 53 -1.33 -33.00 -15.84
C LEU A 53 -1.84 -31.59 -16.17
N PRO A 54 -0.99 -30.68 -16.70
CA PRO A 54 -1.43 -29.36 -17.15
C PRO A 54 -2.61 -29.49 -18.14
N PRO A 55 -3.64 -28.64 -18.06
CA PRO A 55 -4.85 -28.75 -18.89
C PRO A 55 -4.58 -28.33 -20.33
N LEU A 56 -3.75 -29.10 -21.02
CA LEU A 56 -3.31 -28.91 -22.39
C LEU A 56 -3.61 -30.19 -23.16
N ILE A 57 -4.34 -30.06 -24.27
CA ILE A 57 -4.64 -31.18 -25.17
C ILE A 57 -3.41 -31.42 -26.05
N GLY A 58 -2.92 -32.66 -26.09
CA GLY A 58 -1.79 -33.05 -26.92
C GLY A 58 -2.08 -32.89 -28.42
N LEU A 59 -1.03 -32.65 -29.21
CA LEU A 59 -1.15 -32.57 -30.67
C LEU A 59 -1.67 -33.90 -31.24
N GLY A 60 -2.86 -33.88 -31.83
CA GLY A 60 -3.53 -35.07 -32.40
C GLY A 60 -4.55 -35.73 -31.47
N GLU A 61 -4.68 -35.28 -30.22
CA GLU A 61 -5.71 -35.73 -29.30
C GLU A 61 -6.98 -34.88 -29.42
N LYS A 62 -8.15 -35.52 -29.30
CA LYS A 62 -9.46 -34.84 -29.37
C LYS A 62 -10.04 -34.53 -27.98
N ALA A 63 -9.51 -35.13 -26.93
CA ALA A 63 -9.99 -35.00 -25.57
C ALA A 63 -8.85 -35.30 -24.59
N LEU A 64 -8.95 -34.72 -23.40
CA LEU A 64 -8.06 -35.00 -22.28
C LEU A 64 -8.30 -36.43 -21.77
N THR A 65 -7.30 -37.31 -21.89
CA THR A 65 -7.36 -38.71 -21.46
C THR A 65 -6.51 -38.91 -20.20
N GLY A 66 -7.10 -38.77 -19.01
CA GLY A 66 -6.40 -38.93 -17.73
C GLY A 66 -6.81 -37.94 -16.66
N VAL A 67 -5.99 -37.81 -15.60
CA VAL A 67 -6.19 -36.82 -14.53
C VAL A 67 -5.48 -35.53 -14.91
N TYR A 68 -6.25 -34.47 -15.16
CA TYR A 68 -5.76 -33.14 -15.50
C TYR A 68 -6.15 -32.12 -14.44
N SER A 69 -5.34 -31.09 -14.27
CA SER A 69 -5.63 -29.97 -13.38
C SER A 69 -6.85 -29.17 -13.88
N ASN A 70 -7.64 -28.62 -12.96
CA ASN A 70 -8.82 -27.83 -13.32
C ASN A 70 -8.40 -26.49 -13.99
N PRO A 71 -8.80 -26.23 -15.26
CA PRO A 71 -8.42 -25.00 -15.96
C PRO A 71 -9.18 -23.75 -15.49
N LEU A 72 -10.35 -23.91 -14.87
CA LEU A 72 -11.20 -22.79 -14.47
C LEU A 72 -10.55 -21.91 -13.40
N PRO A 73 -10.04 -22.44 -12.26
CA PRO A 73 -9.29 -21.66 -11.28
C PRO A 73 -8.07 -20.95 -11.87
N GLN A 74 -7.37 -21.59 -12.81
CA GLN A 74 -6.18 -21.00 -13.44
C GLN A 74 -6.53 -19.76 -14.27
N ALA A 75 -7.60 -19.82 -15.05
CA ALA A 75 -8.10 -18.67 -15.81
C ALA A 75 -8.58 -17.54 -14.89
N LEU A 76 -9.27 -17.88 -13.79
CA LEU A 76 -9.70 -16.91 -12.78
C LEU A 76 -8.52 -16.20 -12.10
N ILE A 77 -7.47 -16.94 -11.74
CA ILE A 77 -6.25 -16.37 -11.14
C ILE A 77 -5.57 -15.40 -12.11
N LEU A 78 -5.41 -15.76 -13.38
CA LEU A 78 -4.80 -14.87 -14.38
C LEU A 78 -5.59 -13.55 -14.49
N THR A 79 -6.91 -13.63 -14.48
CA THR A 79 -7.79 -12.45 -14.52
C THR A 79 -7.64 -11.61 -13.24
N ALA A 80 -7.64 -12.25 -12.07
CA ALA A 80 -7.48 -11.58 -10.79
C ALA A 80 -6.13 -10.88 -10.65
N ILE A 81 -5.05 -11.47 -11.19
CA ILE A 81 -3.70 -10.86 -11.22
C ILE A 81 -3.72 -9.56 -12.02
N VAL A 82 -4.31 -9.56 -13.22
CA VAL A 82 -4.33 -8.37 -14.09
C VAL A 82 -5.17 -7.25 -13.47
N ILE A 83 -6.34 -7.57 -12.90
CA ILE A 83 -7.18 -6.58 -12.20
C ILE A 83 -6.45 -6.01 -10.99
N SER A 84 -5.84 -6.87 -10.17
CA SER A 84 -5.08 -6.45 -8.99
C SER A 84 -3.90 -5.55 -9.37
N PHE A 85 -3.19 -5.87 -10.46
CA PHE A 85 -2.11 -5.05 -10.97
C PHE A 85 -2.60 -3.66 -11.40
N GLY A 86 -3.72 -3.58 -12.13
CA GLY A 86 -4.31 -2.31 -12.53
C GLY A 86 -4.72 -1.45 -11.34
N LEU A 87 -5.39 -2.04 -10.34
CA LEU A 87 -5.78 -1.34 -9.12
C LEU A 87 -4.57 -0.89 -8.29
N LEU A 88 -3.54 -1.73 -8.18
CA LEU A 88 -2.31 -1.39 -7.47
C LEU A 88 -1.54 -0.25 -8.15
N ALA A 89 -1.41 -0.29 -9.48
CA ALA A 89 -0.75 0.77 -10.24
C ALA A 89 -1.50 2.09 -10.08
N PHE A 90 -2.84 2.06 -10.15
CA PHE A 90 -3.68 3.22 -9.90
C PHE A 90 -3.50 3.77 -8.48
N ALA A 91 -3.60 2.90 -7.47
CA ALA A 91 -3.44 3.28 -6.06
C ALA A 91 -2.04 3.86 -5.79
N LEU A 92 -0.99 3.27 -6.37
CA LEU A 92 0.38 3.76 -6.24
C LEU A 92 0.52 5.17 -6.82
N VAL A 93 -0.03 5.42 -8.01
CA VAL A 93 -0.03 6.76 -8.62
C VAL A 93 -0.81 7.74 -7.75
N LEU A 94 -1.95 7.33 -7.20
CA LEU A 94 -2.75 8.19 -6.32
C LEU A 94 -2.00 8.57 -5.03
N VAL A 95 -1.35 7.59 -4.38
CA VAL A 95 -0.51 7.84 -3.20
C VAL A 95 0.67 8.75 -3.55
N TYR A 96 1.31 8.52 -4.70
CA TYR A 96 2.42 9.36 -5.17
C TYR A 96 1.97 10.81 -5.41
N ARG A 97 0.84 11.02 -6.09
CA ARG A 97 0.28 12.36 -6.33
C ARG A 97 -0.11 13.04 -5.02
N GLY A 98 -0.78 12.32 -4.12
CA GLY A 98 -1.11 12.83 -2.79
C GLY A 98 0.13 13.25 -1.99
N TYR A 99 1.21 12.48 -2.07
CA TYR A 99 2.49 12.86 -1.45
C TYR A 99 3.10 14.13 -2.07
N GLN A 100 3.01 14.31 -3.40
CA GLN A 100 3.49 15.54 -4.05
C GLN A 100 2.72 16.79 -3.59
N GLU A 101 1.43 16.66 -3.29
CA GLU A 101 0.57 17.78 -2.87
C GLU A 101 0.64 18.05 -1.35
N LEU A 102 0.65 16.99 -0.54
CA LEU A 102 0.52 17.08 0.93
C LEU A 102 1.87 16.96 1.66
N GLY A 103 2.92 16.48 0.99
CA GLY A 103 4.26 16.27 1.58
C GLY A 103 4.31 15.17 2.64
N THR A 104 3.26 14.36 2.78
CA THR A 104 3.15 13.28 3.78
C THR A 104 2.49 12.05 3.18
N VAL A 105 2.85 10.87 3.70
CA VAL A 105 2.19 9.58 3.41
C VAL A 105 1.41 9.05 4.63
N ASP A 106 1.31 9.87 5.67
CA ASP A 106 0.54 9.59 6.87
C ASP A 106 -0.89 10.12 6.69
N SER A 107 -1.87 9.22 6.66
CA SER A 107 -3.29 9.53 6.44
C SER A 107 -3.86 10.46 7.51
N ASP A 108 -3.41 10.34 8.76
CA ASP A 108 -3.94 11.14 9.88
C ASP A 108 -3.55 12.61 9.75
N ARG A 109 -2.51 12.90 8.95
CA ARG A 109 -2.04 14.25 8.65
C ARG A 109 -2.67 14.84 7.39
N MET A 110 -3.45 14.09 6.63
CA MET A 110 -4.07 14.53 5.36
C MET A 110 -5.39 15.31 5.60
N ARG A 111 -5.32 16.38 6.39
CA ARG A 111 -6.49 17.11 6.92
C ARG A 111 -6.87 18.37 6.13
N LEU A 112 -6.39 18.53 4.89
CA LEU A 112 -6.57 19.76 4.11
C LEU A 112 -8.05 20.17 3.92
N ALA A 113 -8.97 19.19 3.92
CA ALA A 113 -10.41 19.42 3.77
C ALA A 113 -11.17 19.56 5.11
N GLU A 114 -10.50 19.37 6.25
CA GLU A 114 -11.16 19.43 7.55
C GLU A 114 -11.25 20.89 8.06
N PRO A 115 -12.43 21.35 8.52
CA PRO A 115 -12.56 22.68 9.09
C PRO A 115 -11.72 22.83 10.37
N PRO A 116 -11.15 24.01 10.64
CA PRO A 116 -10.38 24.25 11.86
C PRO A 116 -11.22 23.97 13.11
N HIS A 117 -10.71 23.12 13.99
CA HIS A 117 -11.36 22.86 15.28
C HIS A 117 -10.94 23.94 16.31
N PRO A 118 -11.85 24.38 17.21
CA PRO A 118 -11.55 25.43 18.20
C PRO A 118 -10.36 25.11 19.11
N ASP A 119 -10.09 23.82 19.35
CA ASP A 119 -9.03 23.34 20.24
C ASP A 119 -7.73 23.00 19.46
N GLN A 120 -7.63 23.37 18.18
CA GLN A 120 -6.40 23.20 17.40
C GLN A 120 -5.43 24.35 17.66
N ASP A 121 -4.27 24.03 18.24
CA ASP A 121 -3.08 24.88 18.17
C ASP A 121 -2.56 24.86 16.71
N ILE A 122 -3.11 25.73 15.87
CA ILE A 122 -2.60 25.96 14.52
C ILE A 122 -1.24 26.66 14.69
N PRO A 123 -0.11 26.05 14.25
CA PRO A 123 1.15 26.79 14.22
C PRO A 123 0.94 28.01 13.33
N GLU A 124 1.16 29.21 13.89
CA GLU A 124 1.08 30.44 13.10
C GLU A 124 1.95 30.27 11.85
N PRO A 125 1.46 30.60 10.64
CA PRO A 125 2.28 30.54 9.46
C PRO A 125 3.53 31.39 9.71
N GLU A 126 4.72 30.80 9.58
CA GLU A 126 5.96 31.55 9.68
C GLU A 126 5.92 32.68 8.65
N GLU A 127 5.73 33.93 9.09
CA GLU A 127 5.81 35.09 8.22
C GLU A 127 7.21 35.09 7.59
N PRO A 128 7.34 34.96 6.25
CA PRO A 128 8.63 35.02 5.60
C PRO A 128 9.13 36.46 5.69
N GLY A 129 9.96 36.76 6.69
CA GLY A 129 10.65 38.04 6.79
C GLY A 129 10.76 38.69 8.17
N ARG A 130 10.17 38.14 9.24
CA ARG A 130 10.49 38.63 10.59
C ARG A 130 11.77 37.97 11.10
N LEU A 131 12.91 38.46 10.58
CA LEU A 131 14.16 38.42 11.33
C LEU A 131 13.84 38.94 12.73
N HIS A 132 13.91 38.08 13.74
CA HIS A 132 13.72 38.47 15.14
C HIS A 132 14.69 39.62 15.42
N VAL A 133 14.17 40.85 15.43
CA VAL A 133 14.94 42.09 15.66
C VAL A 133 15.69 42.06 17.00
N ARG A 134 15.26 41.16 17.90
CA ARG A 134 15.94 40.80 19.15
C ARG A 134 17.32 40.19 18.94
N ASP A 135 17.53 39.37 17.90
CA ASP A 135 18.82 38.75 17.61
C ASP A 135 19.77 39.69 16.89
N ALA A 136 19.24 40.59 16.05
CA ALA A 136 20.02 41.64 15.40
C ALA A 136 20.57 42.66 16.43
N SER A 137 19.75 43.05 17.42
CA SER A 137 20.18 44.00 18.46
C SER A 137 21.27 43.43 19.37
N ARG A 138 21.19 42.14 19.74
CA ARG A 138 22.26 41.47 20.51
C ARG A 138 23.58 41.37 19.74
N ARG A 139 23.52 41.23 18.42
CA ARG A 139 24.74 41.14 17.58
C ARG A 139 25.45 42.49 17.48
N VAL A 140 24.70 43.59 17.44
CA VAL A 140 25.25 44.96 17.43
C VAL A 140 25.84 45.33 18.80
N GLU A 141 25.18 44.93 19.89
CA GLU A 141 25.67 45.20 21.26
C GLU A 141 27.01 44.50 21.55
N ASN A 142 27.23 43.30 20.99
CA ASN A 142 28.48 42.56 21.15
C ASN A 142 29.65 43.07 20.26
N LEU A 143 29.37 43.95 19.29
CA LEU A 143 30.39 44.57 18.42
C LEU A 143 30.94 45.90 18.99
N GLY A 144 30.32 46.42 20.07
CA GLY A 144 30.64 47.72 20.65
C GLY A 144 31.66 47.72 21.80
N SER A 145 32.23 46.58 22.17
CA SER A 145 33.26 46.50 23.22
C SER A 145 34.66 46.36 22.61
N PRO A 146 35.43 47.44 22.42
CA PRO A 146 36.85 47.33 22.14
C PRO A 146 37.52 46.67 23.34
N GLN A 147 38.02 45.45 23.14
CA GLN A 147 38.91 44.80 24.11
C GLN A 147 40.22 45.59 24.13
N SER A 148 40.39 46.40 25.18
CA SER A 148 41.66 47.00 25.60
C SER A 148 42.51 45.98 26.36
#